data_AF-A0A1J5S7A7-F1
#
_entry.id   AF-A0A1J5S7A7-F1
#
_cell.length_a   1.000
_cell.length_b   1.000
_cell.length_c   1.000
_cell.angle_alpha   90.00
_cell.angle_beta   90.00
_cell.angle_gamma   90.00
#
_symmetry.space_group_name_H-M   'P 1'
#
loop_
_entity.id
_entity.type
_entity.pdbx_description
1 polymer ?
#
loop_
_entity_poly.entity_id
_entity_poly.type
_entity_poly.pdbx_seq_one_letter_code
_entity_poly.pdbx_strand_id
1 'polypeptide(L)'
;MSGGAKNLYVSNCTFMGTDVGLRFKTARGRGGIVENIFVKNINMKDIVGEAILFDMYYQAKDPVPLVGDNRETPKVELMPVTEATPQFKNFFVKNIVCDGAEKAILIRGLPEMSIKNISLKNIVIKAKKGVDCQDADNIEIKDLKLILSETNPVVNILNSSNIIIDKLKFNAAEVLVKAGGERTNNVLLKNIDLSVVKQKLIADKDVKKNAIKIVE
;
A
#
# COMPACT_ATOMS: atom_id res chain seq x y z
N MET A 1 -6.57 17.75 2.33
CA MET A 1 -5.67 18.33 3.34
C MET A 1 -4.85 19.45 2.71
N SER A 2 -5.51 20.51 2.23
CA SER A 2 -4.85 21.53 1.39
C SER A 2 -3.88 22.44 2.16
N GLY A 3 -4.07 22.59 3.47
CA GLY A 3 -3.08 23.24 4.36
C GLY A 3 -1.95 22.32 4.82
N GLY A 4 -1.90 21.08 4.33
CA GLY A 4 -1.02 20.03 4.86
C GLY A 4 -1.46 19.49 6.23
N ALA A 5 -0.73 18.51 6.72
CA ALA A 5 -0.87 17.98 8.08
C ALA A 5 0.47 17.39 8.52
N LYS A 6 0.95 17.75 9.71
CA LYS A 6 2.25 17.25 10.16
C LYS A 6 2.29 16.95 11.65
N ASN A 7 3.17 16.03 12.03
CA ASN A 7 3.43 15.64 13.42
C ASN A 7 2.17 15.11 14.11
N LEU A 8 1.48 14.17 13.47
CA LEU A 8 0.27 13.54 14.01
C LEU A 8 0.60 12.20 14.67
N TYR A 9 0.01 11.97 15.84
CA TYR A 9 0.15 10.74 16.60
C TYR A 9 -1.23 10.11 16.78
N VAL A 10 -1.38 8.86 16.35
CA VAL A 10 -2.59 8.06 16.53
C VAL A 10 -2.19 6.80 17.26
N SER A 11 -2.76 6.56 18.44
CA SER A 11 -2.39 5.37 19.20
C SER A 11 -3.47 4.82 20.11
N ASN A 12 -3.42 3.50 20.32
CA ASN A 12 -4.32 2.76 21.21
C ASN A 12 -5.79 2.93 20.80
N CYS A 13 -6.07 2.85 19.50
CA CYS A 13 -7.42 2.97 18.96
C CYS A 13 -7.96 1.61 18.54
N THR A 14 -9.29 1.49 18.59
CA THR A 14 -10.02 0.35 18.03
C THR A 14 -11.01 0.85 16.98
N PHE A 15 -10.99 0.26 15.79
CA PHE A 15 -11.92 0.56 14.69
C PHE A 15 -12.77 -0.68 14.41
N MET A 16 -14.10 -0.52 14.40
CA MET A 16 -15.03 -1.63 14.17
C MET A 16 -16.06 -1.23 13.13
N GLY A 17 -16.23 -2.04 12.09
CA GLY A 17 -17.25 -1.81 11.06
C GLY A 17 -17.03 -0.56 10.20
N THR A 18 -15.82 0.02 10.20
CA THR A 18 -15.53 1.23 9.43
C THR A 18 -15.25 0.90 7.97
N ASP A 19 -15.50 1.86 7.07
CA ASP A 19 -15.23 1.69 5.64
C ASP A 19 -13.76 1.39 5.34
N VAL A 20 -12.86 2.09 6.05
CA VAL A 20 -11.39 1.97 5.93
C VAL A 20 -10.83 2.06 7.34
N GLY A 21 -9.73 1.35 7.60
CA GLY A 21 -9.02 1.41 8.88
C GLY A 21 -8.23 2.71 9.03
N LEU A 22 -7.01 2.75 8.49
CA LEU A 22 -6.19 3.95 8.42
C LEU A 22 -6.29 4.57 7.02
N ARG A 23 -6.83 5.79 6.93
CA ARG A 23 -7.16 6.43 5.65
C ARG A 23 -6.38 7.73 5.44
N PHE A 24 -5.38 7.68 4.57
CA PHE A 24 -4.64 8.86 4.09
C PHE A 24 -4.99 9.13 2.64
N LYS A 25 -5.73 10.21 2.38
CA LYS A 25 -6.26 10.51 1.04
C LYS A 25 -6.02 11.95 0.60
N THR A 26 -5.67 12.13 -0.67
CA THR A 26 -5.53 13.44 -1.30
C THR A 26 -5.76 13.34 -2.81
N ALA A 27 -5.80 14.46 -3.50
CA ALA A 27 -6.02 14.54 -4.94
C ALA A 27 -5.17 15.66 -5.55
N ARG A 28 -4.85 15.56 -6.83
CA ARG A 28 -4.28 16.68 -7.59
C ARG A 28 -5.14 17.95 -7.44
N GLY A 29 -4.49 19.11 -7.49
CA GLY A 29 -5.16 20.39 -7.26
C GLY A 29 -5.27 20.78 -5.78
N ARG A 30 -5.07 19.85 -4.84
CA ARG A 30 -5.17 20.13 -3.40
C ARG A 30 -3.91 20.72 -2.80
N GLY A 31 -2.74 20.44 -3.39
CA GLY A 31 -1.45 20.78 -2.83
C GLY A 31 -1.24 20.23 -1.43
N GLY A 32 -0.34 20.86 -0.69
CA GLY A 32 -0.05 20.55 0.71
C GLY A 32 0.78 19.27 0.89
N ILE A 33 1.37 19.17 2.08
CA ILE A 33 2.22 18.04 2.46
C ILE A 33 1.64 17.40 3.72
N VAL A 34 1.50 16.08 3.67
CA VAL A 34 1.23 15.28 4.87
C VAL A 34 2.50 14.54 5.26
N GLU A 35 3.04 14.85 6.43
CA GLU A 35 4.31 14.27 6.86
C GLU A 35 4.45 14.06 8.37
N ASN A 36 5.33 13.13 8.75
CA ASN A 36 5.62 12.80 10.13
C ASN A 36 4.36 12.34 10.87
N ILE A 37 3.79 11.25 10.36
CA ILE A 37 2.61 10.62 10.92
C ILE A 37 3.03 9.34 11.63
N PHE A 38 2.66 9.22 12.89
CA PHE A 38 3.04 8.12 13.77
C PHE A 38 1.78 7.39 14.22
N VAL A 39 1.66 6.13 13.82
CA VAL A 39 0.52 5.27 14.19
C VAL A 39 1.02 4.06 14.96
N LYS A 40 0.43 3.80 16.13
CA LYS A 40 0.87 2.70 16.99
C LYS A 40 -0.28 2.03 17.72
N ASN A 41 -0.28 0.70 17.81
CA ASN A 41 -1.23 -0.08 18.62
C ASN A 41 -2.68 0.18 18.16
N ILE A 42 -3.02 -0.28 16.96
CA ILE A 42 -4.38 -0.16 16.43
C ILE A 42 -4.97 -1.56 16.27
N ASN A 43 -6.19 -1.74 16.78
CA ASN A 43 -6.99 -2.94 16.57
C ASN A 43 -8.14 -2.62 15.62
N MET A 44 -8.36 -3.48 14.64
CA MET A 44 -9.37 -3.28 13.61
C MET A 44 -10.17 -4.57 13.42
N LYS A 45 -11.48 -4.44 13.24
CA LYS A 45 -12.37 -5.57 12.99
C LYS A 45 -13.46 -5.18 11.99
N ASP A 46 -13.75 -6.10 11.08
CA ASP A 46 -14.83 -5.97 10.10
C ASP A 46 -14.70 -4.67 9.28
N ILE A 47 -13.50 -4.39 8.76
CA ILE A 47 -13.25 -3.24 7.87
C ILE A 47 -13.82 -3.57 6.49
N VAL A 48 -14.61 -2.66 5.92
CA VAL A 48 -15.32 -2.94 4.66
C VAL A 48 -14.35 -2.95 3.46
N GLY A 49 -13.45 -1.97 3.40
CA GLY A 49 -12.48 -1.77 2.32
C GLY A 49 -11.06 -2.10 2.75
N GLU A 50 -10.17 -1.11 2.69
CA GLU A 50 -8.76 -1.27 3.02
C GLU A 50 -8.47 -1.15 4.53
N ALA A 51 -7.64 -2.03 5.07
CA ALA A 51 -7.14 -1.87 6.44
C ALA A 51 -6.19 -0.66 6.56
N ILE A 52 -5.29 -0.47 5.58
CA ILE A 52 -4.40 0.69 5.49
C ILE A 52 -4.42 1.23 4.05
N LEU A 53 -4.82 2.48 3.88
CA LEU A 53 -4.96 3.16 2.61
C LEU A 53 -4.11 4.43 2.56
N PHE A 54 -3.24 4.51 1.56
CA PHE A 54 -2.66 5.75 1.07
C PHE A 54 -3.07 5.93 -0.40
N ASP A 55 -3.78 7.01 -0.69
CA ASP A 55 -4.29 7.25 -2.04
C ASP A 55 -4.21 8.72 -2.43
N MET A 56 -3.43 9.01 -3.47
CA MET A 56 -3.29 10.34 -4.07
C MET A 56 -4.18 10.55 -5.31
N TYR A 57 -4.89 9.51 -5.79
CA TYR A 57 -5.87 9.58 -6.87
C TYR A 57 -7.31 9.75 -6.35
N TYR A 58 -7.48 10.30 -5.16
CA TYR A 58 -8.81 10.34 -4.54
C TYR A 58 -9.77 11.22 -5.35
N GLN A 59 -10.79 10.62 -5.96
CA GLN A 59 -11.80 11.33 -6.77
C GLN A 59 -12.99 11.86 -5.95
N ALA A 60 -12.89 12.01 -4.62
CA ALA A 60 -14.00 12.47 -3.77
C ALA A 60 -15.30 11.65 -3.87
N LYS A 61 -15.21 10.36 -4.24
CA LYS A 61 -16.31 9.40 -4.22
C LYS A 61 -16.18 8.43 -3.03
N ASP A 62 -17.30 7.85 -2.62
CA ASP A 62 -17.36 6.89 -1.50
C ASP A 62 -16.56 5.62 -1.81
N PRO A 63 -15.86 5.02 -0.82
CA PRO A 63 -15.05 3.82 -1.02
C PRO A 63 -15.88 2.59 -1.41
N VAL A 64 -17.13 2.49 -0.92
CA VAL A 64 -18.07 1.43 -1.29
C VAL A 64 -18.81 1.82 -2.56
N PRO A 65 -18.76 1.02 -3.65
CA PRO A 65 -19.47 1.35 -4.87
C PRO A 65 -20.96 1.29 -4.58
N LEU A 66 -21.64 2.41 -4.76
CA LEU A 66 -23.09 2.38 -4.83
C LEU A 66 -23.50 1.68 -6.13
N VAL A 67 -24.62 0.97 -6.11
CA VAL A 67 -25.17 0.33 -7.31
C VAL A 67 -25.38 1.39 -8.39
N GLY A 68 -24.65 1.29 -9.51
CA GLY A 68 -24.65 2.26 -10.61
C GLY A 68 -23.44 3.19 -10.70
N ASP A 69 -22.47 3.11 -9.77
CA ASP A 69 -21.24 3.90 -9.83
C ASP A 69 -20.26 3.30 -10.86
N ASN A 70 -20.22 3.88 -12.07
CA ASN A 70 -19.18 3.57 -13.07
C ASN A 70 -17.85 4.18 -12.62
N ARG A 71 -17.09 3.40 -11.87
CA ARG A 71 -15.74 3.72 -11.42
C ARG A 71 -14.76 3.49 -12.56
N GLU A 72 -14.58 4.49 -13.42
CA GLU A 72 -13.46 4.46 -14.35
C GLU A 72 -12.15 4.46 -13.55
N THR A 73 -11.29 3.48 -13.81
CA THR A 73 -9.94 3.45 -13.26
C THR A 73 -9.23 4.75 -13.68
N PRO A 74 -8.66 5.54 -12.75
CA PRO A 74 -7.96 6.76 -13.11
C PRO A 74 -6.90 6.45 -14.16
N LYS A 75 -6.91 7.17 -15.29
CA LYS A 75 -5.84 7.04 -16.29
C LYS A 75 -4.54 7.48 -15.66
N VAL A 76 -3.50 6.66 -15.81
CA VAL A 76 -2.15 6.97 -15.37
C VAL A 76 -1.60 8.03 -16.33
N GLU A 77 -1.60 9.28 -15.89
CA GLU A 77 -1.11 10.43 -16.65
C GLU A 77 -0.07 11.18 -15.81
N LEU A 78 1.07 11.48 -16.43
CA LEU A 78 2.13 12.28 -15.84
C LEU A 78 1.77 13.77 -15.97
N MET A 79 1.72 14.49 -14.85
CA MET A 79 1.43 15.93 -14.85
C MET A 79 2.64 16.74 -14.36
N PRO A 80 2.76 18.04 -14.74
CA PRO A 80 3.77 18.91 -14.16
C PRO A 80 3.62 19.01 -12.64
N VAL A 81 4.75 19.00 -11.93
CA VAL A 81 4.77 19.25 -10.48
C VAL A 81 4.54 20.74 -10.24
N THR A 82 3.53 21.05 -9.44
CA THR A 82 3.16 22.42 -9.05
C THR A 82 2.91 22.48 -7.53
N GLU A 83 2.65 23.66 -6.98
CA GLU A 83 2.21 23.80 -5.58
C GLU A 83 0.91 23.03 -5.28
N ALA A 84 0.11 22.77 -6.32
CA ALA A 84 -1.13 22.02 -6.23
C ALA A 84 -0.92 20.48 -6.29
N THR A 85 0.32 20.02 -6.50
CA THR A 85 0.70 18.60 -6.44
C THR A 85 0.85 18.19 -4.97
N PRO A 86 -0.04 17.33 -4.44
CA PRO A 86 0.02 16.94 -3.03
C PRO A 86 1.21 16.01 -2.78
N GLN A 87 1.63 15.88 -1.51
CA GLN A 87 2.72 14.99 -1.14
C GLN A 87 2.41 14.23 0.15
N PHE A 88 2.67 12.92 0.16
CA PHE A 88 2.72 12.09 1.35
C PHE A 88 4.15 11.60 1.57
N LYS A 89 4.73 11.92 2.73
CA LYS A 89 6.05 11.43 3.10
C LYS A 89 6.18 11.16 4.60
N ASN A 90 7.07 10.26 5.01
CA ASN A 90 7.41 10.00 6.42
C ASN A 90 6.21 9.53 7.26
N PHE A 91 5.80 8.27 7.05
CA PHE A 91 4.78 7.62 7.87
C PHE A 91 5.38 6.41 8.58
N PHE A 92 5.07 6.29 9.87
CA PHE A 92 5.59 5.24 10.74
C PHE A 92 4.42 4.54 11.41
N VAL A 93 4.06 3.37 10.90
CA VAL A 93 2.92 2.57 11.37
C VAL A 93 3.46 1.30 12.01
N LYS A 94 3.12 1.04 13.27
CA LYS A 94 3.55 -0.19 13.94
C LYS A 94 2.50 -0.79 14.87
N ASN A 95 2.58 -2.10 15.08
CA ASN A 95 1.69 -2.84 15.97
C ASN A 95 0.23 -2.67 15.56
N ILE A 96 -0.14 -3.25 14.42
CA ILE A 96 -1.51 -3.22 13.88
C ILE A 96 -2.06 -4.63 13.82
N VAL A 97 -3.29 -4.82 14.29
CA VAL A 97 -4.04 -6.06 14.12
C VAL A 97 -5.36 -5.74 13.42
N CYS A 98 -5.66 -6.46 12.35
CA CYS A 98 -6.91 -6.34 11.61
C CYS A 98 -7.53 -7.72 11.35
N ASP A 99 -8.75 -7.94 11.85
CA ASP A 99 -9.55 -9.13 11.56
C ASP A 99 -10.68 -8.77 10.60
N GLY A 100 -10.42 -8.91 9.29
CA GLY A 100 -11.38 -8.64 8.23
C GLY A 100 -11.13 -7.30 7.54
N ALA A 101 -10.79 -7.36 6.26
CA ALA A 101 -10.69 -6.26 5.31
C ALA A 101 -10.80 -6.80 3.87
N GLU A 102 -11.26 -6.00 2.91
CA GLU A 102 -11.20 -6.37 1.48
C GLU A 102 -9.76 -6.39 0.96
N LYS A 103 -8.92 -5.43 1.37
CA LYS A 103 -7.49 -5.38 1.00
C LYS A 103 -6.65 -4.99 2.21
N ALA A 104 -5.52 -5.65 2.38
CA ALA A 104 -4.65 -5.41 3.52
C ALA A 104 -4.01 -4.01 3.46
N ILE A 105 -3.28 -3.71 2.39
CA ILE A 105 -2.55 -2.44 2.27
C ILE A 105 -2.65 -1.96 0.82
N LEU A 106 -3.05 -0.70 0.64
CA LEU A 106 -2.95 0.02 -0.63
C LEU A 106 -2.08 1.26 -0.44
N ILE A 107 -1.02 1.36 -1.24
CA ILE A 107 -0.18 2.55 -1.38
C ILE A 107 -0.24 2.96 -2.84
N ARG A 108 -0.84 4.12 -3.13
CA ARG A 108 -1.00 4.62 -4.50
C ARG A 108 -0.64 6.11 -4.58
N GLY A 109 0.56 6.38 -5.08
CA GLY A 109 1.07 7.73 -5.33
C GLY A 109 0.68 8.29 -6.69
N LEU A 110 1.37 9.33 -7.14
CA LEU A 110 1.23 9.88 -8.50
C LEU A 110 2.53 9.62 -9.30
N PRO A 111 2.46 9.43 -10.63
CA PRO A 111 3.62 9.26 -11.49
C PRO A 111 4.68 10.36 -11.35
N GLU A 112 4.24 11.61 -11.17
CA GLU A 112 5.09 12.78 -10.96
C GLU A 112 5.48 13.00 -9.48
N MET A 113 4.84 12.30 -8.54
CA MET A 113 5.04 12.48 -7.11
C MET A 113 4.71 11.19 -6.34
N SER A 114 5.69 10.31 -6.25
CA SER A 114 5.55 9.06 -5.49
C SER A 114 5.31 9.31 -4.00
N ILE A 115 4.54 8.43 -3.37
CA ILE A 115 4.48 8.35 -1.90
C ILE A 115 5.84 7.87 -1.42
N LYS A 116 6.44 8.57 -0.46
CA LYS A 116 7.83 8.29 -0.04
C LYS A 116 8.01 8.04 1.45
N ASN A 117 8.99 7.22 1.83
CA ASN A 117 9.41 7.01 3.22
C ASN A 117 8.27 6.49 4.13
N ILE A 118 7.77 5.28 3.85
CA ILE A 118 6.75 4.62 4.66
C ILE A 118 7.38 3.43 5.38
N SER A 119 7.20 3.33 6.69
CA SER A 119 7.66 2.21 7.51
C SER A 119 6.46 1.53 8.17
N LEU A 120 6.20 0.27 7.79
CA LEU A 120 5.12 -0.57 8.30
C LEU A 120 5.74 -1.75 9.06
N LYS A 121 5.54 -1.83 10.38
CA LYS A 121 6.26 -2.80 11.23
C LYS A 121 5.34 -3.56 12.18
N ASN A 122 5.51 -4.88 12.28
CA ASN A 122 4.74 -5.74 13.19
C ASN A 122 3.22 -5.57 12.97
N ILE A 123 2.75 -6.12 11.85
CA ILE A 123 1.36 -5.98 11.40
C ILE A 123 0.77 -7.37 11.12
N VAL A 124 -0.44 -7.62 11.60
CA VAL A 124 -1.20 -8.85 11.35
C VAL A 124 -2.55 -8.49 10.74
N ILE A 125 -2.82 -8.93 9.52
CA ILE A 125 -4.06 -8.62 8.81
C ILE A 125 -4.66 -9.88 8.21
N LYS A 126 -5.93 -10.16 8.53
CA LYS A 126 -6.78 -11.05 7.75
C LYS A 126 -7.56 -10.22 6.73
N ALA A 127 -7.37 -10.49 5.45
CA ALA A 127 -8.00 -9.74 4.37
C ALA A 127 -8.29 -10.64 3.16
N LYS A 128 -9.07 -10.15 2.20
CA LYS A 128 -9.26 -10.87 0.95
C LYS A 128 -8.04 -10.75 0.04
N LYS A 129 -7.54 -9.53 -0.17
CA LYS A 129 -6.38 -9.20 -1.01
C LYS A 129 -5.18 -8.73 -0.19
N GLY A 130 -3.98 -8.95 -0.72
CA GLY A 130 -2.72 -8.59 -0.08
C GLY A 130 -2.31 -7.12 -0.22
N VAL A 131 -1.03 -6.90 -0.52
CA VAL A 131 -0.39 -5.57 -0.60
C VAL A 131 -0.38 -5.08 -2.04
N ASP A 132 -0.67 -3.80 -2.25
CA ASP A 132 -0.64 -3.15 -3.55
C ASP A 132 0.11 -1.82 -3.45
N CYS A 133 1.21 -1.71 -4.18
CA CYS A 133 2.16 -0.60 -4.09
C CYS A 133 2.38 -0.01 -5.48
N GLN A 134 1.90 1.22 -5.70
CA GLN A 134 1.90 1.88 -7.00
C GLN A 134 2.45 3.29 -6.83
N ASP A 135 3.41 3.68 -7.68
CA ASP A 135 4.08 4.98 -7.62
C ASP A 135 4.55 5.31 -6.19
N ALA A 136 5.36 4.41 -5.63
CA ALA A 136 5.88 4.52 -4.27
C ALA A 136 7.42 4.42 -4.26
N ASP A 137 8.04 5.11 -3.31
CA ASP A 137 9.50 5.13 -3.15
C ASP A 137 9.91 4.98 -1.69
N ASN A 138 10.95 4.19 -1.42
CA ASN A 138 11.46 3.96 -0.06
C ASN A 138 10.37 3.47 0.93
N ILE A 139 9.83 2.27 0.65
CA ILE A 139 8.81 1.61 1.47
C ILE A 139 9.45 0.42 2.19
N GLU A 140 9.41 0.44 3.52
CA GLU A 140 9.89 -0.65 4.37
C GLU A 140 8.70 -1.34 5.04
N ILE A 141 8.48 -2.61 4.71
CA ILE A 141 7.49 -3.49 5.37
C ILE A 141 8.26 -4.58 6.11
N LYS A 142 8.12 -4.64 7.43
CA LYS A 142 8.82 -5.62 8.26
C LYS A 142 7.88 -6.35 9.21
N ASP A 143 7.99 -7.67 9.24
CA ASP A 143 7.16 -8.54 10.10
C ASP A 143 5.66 -8.33 9.83
N LEU A 144 5.27 -8.61 8.59
CA LEU A 144 3.89 -8.56 8.12
C LEU A 144 3.34 -9.98 8.02
N LYS A 145 2.26 -10.27 8.74
CA LYS A 145 1.51 -11.53 8.63
C LYS A 145 0.18 -11.27 7.95
N LEU A 146 -0.07 -11.95 6.84
CA LEU A 146 -1.32 -11.90 6.10
C LEU A 146 -2.05 -13.25 6.18
N ILE A 147 -3.37 -13.20 6.28
CA ILE A 147 -4.24 -14.38 6.08
C ILE A 147 -5.17 -13.99 4.94
N LEU A 148 -4.93 -14.53 3.75
CA LEU A 148 -5.55 -14.11 2.50
C LEU A 148 -6.47 -15.18 1.92
N SER A 149 -7.60 -14.77 1.36
CA SER A 149 -8.45 -15.65 0.54
C SER A 149 -8.13 -15.55 -0.97
N GLU A 150 -7.57 -14.43 -1.44
CA GLU A 150 -7.05 -14.27 -2.79
C GLU A 150 -5.53 -14.06 -2.75
N THR A 151 -4.79 -14.90 -3.48
CA THR A 151 -3.32 -14.99 -3.37
C THR A 151 -2.60 -14.84 -4.72
N ASN A 152 -3.27 -14.19 -5.68
CA ASN A 152 -2.79 -13.99 -7.05
C ASN A 152 -2.89 -12.50 -7.49
N PRO A 153 -2.07 -11.60 -6.94
CA PRO A 153 -0.87 -11.87 -6.14
C PRO A 153 -1.03 -11.57 -4.64
N VAL A 154 -0.04 -11.97 -3.84
CA VAL A 154 0.12 -11.51 -2.45
C VAL A 154 0.66 -10.08 -2.39
N VAL A 155 1.60 -9.73 -3.26
CA VAL A 155 2.16 -8.38 -3.39
C VAL A 155 2.11 -7.93 -4.85
N ASN A 156 1.51 -6.77 -5.11
CA ASN A 156 1.55 -6.11 -6.40
C ASN A 156 2.45 -4.86 -6.31
N ILE A 157 3.34 -4.69 -7.28
CA ILE A 157 4.29 -3.56 -7.34
C ILE A 157 4.24 -2.94 -8.74
N LEU A 158 3.94 -1.65 -8.82
CA LEU A 158 3.85 -0.92 -10.09
C LEU A 158 4.60 0.41 -9.99
N ASN A 159 5.49 0.70 -10.94
CA ASN A 159 6.26 1.96 -11.00
C ASN A 159 6.86 2.40 -9.66
N SER A 160 7.35 1.45 -8.85
CA SER A 160 7.76 1.72 -7.48
C SER A 160 9.22 1.32 -7.23
N SER A 161 9.95 2.13 -6.48
CA SER A 161 11.38 1.97 -6.25
C SER A 161 11.75 1.84 -4.78
N ASN A 162 12.90 1.21 -4.50
CA ASN A 162 13.46 1.12 -3.15
C ASN A 162 12.47 0.48 -2.15
N ILE A 163 11.91 -0.68 -2.51
CA ILE A 163 10.93 -1.39 -1.69
C ILE A 163 11.63 -2.52 -0.95
N ILE A 164 11.50 -2.57 0.38
CA ILE A 164 12.03 -3.65 1.20
C ILE A 164 10.88 -4.32 1.93
N ILE A 165 10.69 -5.62 1.71
CA ILE A 165 9.75 -6.46 2.44
C ILE A 165 10.54 -7.56 3.16
N ASP A 166 10.57 -7.50 4.48
CA ASP A 166 11.34 -8.37 5.35
C ASP A 166 10.41 -9.15 6.29
N LYS A 167 10.53 -10.48 6.31
CA LYS A 167 9.69 -11.37 7.14
C LYS A 167 8.19 -11.26 6.82
N LEU A 168 7.84 -11.34 5.54
CA LEU A 168 6.45 -11.47 5.10
C LEU A 168 5.99 -12.92 5.29
N LYS A 169 4.90 -13.12 6.05
CA LYS A 169 4.24 -14.40 6.27
C LYS A 169 2.84 -14.38 5.68
N PHE A 170 2.43 -15.46 5.03
CA PHE A 170 1.09 -15.64 4.47
C PHE A 170 0.70 -17.12 4.51
N ASN A 171 -0.59 -17.43 4.37
CA ASN A 171 -1.12 -18.79 4.42
C ASN A 171 -0.76 -19.62 3.17
N ALA A 172 -0.81 -19.04 1.98
CA ALA A 172 -0.35 -19.63 0.72
C ALA A 172 -0.19 -18.53 -0.34
N ALA A 173 0.56 -18.79 -1.41
CA ALA A 173 0.64 -17.89 -2.56
C ALA A 173 0.53 -18.63 -3.89
N GLU A 174 -0.49 -18.33 -4.69
CA GLU A 174 -0.46 -18.70 -6.11
C GLU A 174 0.63 -17.89 -6.84
N VAL A 175 0.64 -16.58 -6.63
CA VAL A 175 1.71 -15.69 -7.10
C VAL A 175 2.15 -14.81 -5.95
N LEU A 176 3.43 -14.88 -5.57
CA LEU A 176 3.96 -14.05 -4.49
C LEU A 176 4.05 -12.57 -4.90
N VAL A 177 4.75 -12.27 -6.01
CA VAL A 177 4.89 -10.91 -6.53
C VAL A 177 4.38 -10.83 -7.97
N LYS A 178 3.52 -9.86 -8.25
CA LYS A 178 3.36 -9.29 -9.60
C LYS A 178 4.04 -7.93 -9.64
N ALA A 179 4.77 -7.68 -10.71
CA ALA A 179 5.47 -6.43 -10.92
C ALA A 179 5.31 -5.89 -12.33
N GLY A 180 5.13 -4.58 -12.45
CA GLY A 180 5.07 -3.89 -13.73
C GLY A 180 5.66 -2.49 -13.65
N GLY A 181 5.78 -1.82 -14.79
CA GLY A 181 6.18 -0.42 -14.86
C GLY A 181 7.70 -0.23 -15.00
N GLU A 182 8.08 0.60 -15.97
CA GLU A 182 9.47 0.95 -16.28
C GLU A 182 10.27 1.55 -15.12
N ARG A 183 9.57 2.16 -14.13
CA ARG A 183 10.18 2.75 -12.93
C ARG A 183 10.38 1.75 -11.79
N THR A 184 9.88 0.52 -11.92
CA THR A 184 10.05 -0.50 -10.89
C THR A 184 11.51 -0.94 -10.80
N ASN A 185 12.15 -0.69 -9.65
CA ASN A 185 13.56 -0.98 -9.43
C ASN A 185 13.94 -1.06 -7.95
N ASN A 186 15.01 -1.79 -7.63
CA ASN A 186 15.52 -1.95 -6.28
C ASN A 186 14.45 -2.44 -5.28
N VAL A 187 13.79 -3.53 -5.62
CA VAL A 187 12.82 -4.22 -4.77
C VAL A 187 13.50 -5.44 -4.16
N LEU A 188 13.47 -5.56 -2.84
CA LEU A 188 14.03 -6.68 -2.09
C LEU A 188 12.96 -7.31 -1.20
N LEU A 189 12.68 -8.58 -1.43
CA LEU A 189 11.91 -9.44 -0.56
C LEU A 189 12.88 -10.42 0.11
N LYS A 190 12.85 -10.54 1.44
CA LYS A 190 13.76 -11.43 2.18
C LYS A 190 13.10 -12.09 3.40
N ASN A 191 13.65 -13.23 3.83
CA ASN A 191 13.16 -14.01 4.97
C ASN A 191 11.69 -14.44 4.78
N ILE A 192 11.37 -14.98 3.62
CA ILE A 192 10.01 -15.42 3.24
C ILE A 192 10.03 -16.93 3.08
N ASP A 193 9.03 -17.60 3.66
CA ASP A 193 8.83 -19.02 3.41
C ASP A 193 8.31 -19.23 1.97
N LEU A 194 9.21 -19.65 1.07
CA LEU A 194 8.88 -19.90 -0.32
C LEU A 194 8.31 -21.31 -0.56
N SER A 195 8.26 -22.18 0.46
CA SER A 195 7.68 -23.53 0.33
C SER A 195 6.16 -23.49 0.09
N VAL A 196 5.50 -22.41 0.52
CA VAL A 196 4.06 -22.17 0.34
C VAL A 196 3.72 -21.33 -0.91
N VAL A 197 4.69 -21.14 -1.82
CA VAL A 197 4.57 -20.28 -3.01
C VAL A 197 4.62 -21.11 -4.30
N LYS A 198 3.58 -21.04 -5.13
CA LYS A 198 3.57 -21.69 -6.46
C LYS A 198 4.42 -20.95 -7.48
N GLN A 199 4.25 -19.63 -7.59
CA GLN A 199 5.04 -18.79 -8.49
C GLN A 199 5.63 -17.58 -7.74
N LYS A 200 6.96 -17.47 -7.75
CA LYS A 200 7.68 -16.42 -6.99
C LYS A 200 7.46 -15.02 -7.59
N LEU A 201 7.51 -14.88 -8.91
CA LEU A 201 7.42 -13.59 -9.60
C LEU A 201 6.75 -13.73 -10.96
N ILE A 202 5.85 -12.79 -11.27
CA ILE A 202 5.42 -12.43 -12.62
C ILE A 202 5.84 -10.98 -12.82
N ALA A 203 6.62 -10.70 -13.86
CA ALA A 203 7.06 -9.35 -14.18
C ALA A 203 6.67 -9.01 -15.62
N ASP A 204 6.15 -7.80 -15.82
CA ASP A 204 5.86 -7.26 -17.15
C ASP A 204 7.16 -6.98 -17.92
N LYS A 205 7.05 -6.87 -19.25
CA LYS A 205 8.21 -6.73 -20.16
C LYS A 205 9.03 -5.46 -19.92
N ASP A 206 8.41 -4.44 -19.33
CA ASP A 206 9.00 -3.14 -19.04
C ASP A 206 9.78 -3.10 -17.71
N VAL A 207 9.68 -4.15 -16.88
CA VAL A 207 10.47 -4.26 -15.65
C VAL A 207 11.90 -4.68 -15.97
N LYS A 208 12.88 -3.90 -15.49
CA LYS A 208 14.31 -4.16 -15.73
C LYS A 208 14.74 -5.51 -15.15
N LYS A 209 15.61 -6.23 -15.87
CA LYS A 209 16.28 -7.43 -15.35
C LYS A 209 17.04 -7.06 -14.06
N ASN A 210 16.78 -7.77 -12.96
CA ASN A 210 17.31 -7.52 -11.60
C ASN A 210 16.64 -6.40 -10.80
N ALA A 211 15.54 -5.82 -11.28
CA ALA A 211 14.75 -4.85 -10.50
C ALA A 211 14.23 -5.43 -9.18
N ILE A 212 14.01 -6.75 -9.14
CA ILE A 212 13.39 -7.46 -8.02
C ILE A 212 14.29 -8.62 -7.60
N LYS A 213 14.58 -8.70 -6.30
CA LYS A 213 15.31 -9.79 -5.68
C LYS A 213 14.45 -10.40 -4.60
N ILE A 214 14.28 -11.73 -4.65
CA ILE A 214 13.58 -12.51 -3.63
C ILE A 214 14.62 -13.47 -3.04
N VAL A 215 14.89 -13.31 -1.75
CA VAL A 215 15.90 -14.07 -1.00
C VAL A 215 15.18 -14.86 0.10
N GLU A 216 15.57 -16.12 0.29
CA GLU A 216 15.07 -16.97 1.38
C GLU A 216 15.65 -16.54 2.73
#